data_AF-A0A0M3AG39-F1
#
_entry.id   AF-A0A0M3AG39-F1
#
_cell.length_a   1.000
_cell.length_b   1.000
_cell.length_c   1.000
_cell.angle_alpha   90.00
_cell.angle_beta   90.00
_cell.angle_gamma   90.00
#
_symmetry.space_group_name_H-M   'P 1'
#
loop_
_entity.id
_entity.type
_entity.pdbx_description
1 polymer ?
#
loop_
_entity_poly.entity_id
_entity_poly.type
_entity_poly.pdbx_seq_one_letter_code
_entity_poly.pdbx_strand_id
1 'polypeptide(L)' 'MKQKPISSQTSNRLNQHPTAADLHVSTLEIIKANLKDALKLFPILLVVLLLWAVLTFVVFGMFGG' A
#
# COMPACT_ATOMS: atom_id res chain seq x y z
N MET A 1 -28.70 -53.66 5.86
CA MET A 1 -27.75 -52.76 6.56
C MET A 1 -28.41 -51.40 6.70
N LYS A 2 -28.46 -50.80 7.91
CA LYS A 2 -29.04 -49.46 8.12
C LYS A 2 -27.98 -48.39 7.88
N GLN A 3 -28.22 -47.49 6.94
CA GLN A 3 -27.32 -46.39 6.62
C GLN A 3 -27.50 -45.29 7.68
N LYS A 4 -26.43 -44.95 8.40
CA LYS A 4 -26.45 -43.80 9.32
C LYS A 4 -26.27 -42.52 8.50
N PRO A 5 -27.04 -41.45 8.77
CA PRO A 5 -26.85 -40.18 8.07
C PRO A 5 -25.49 -39.58 8.47
N ILE A 6 -24.65 -39.29 7.47
CA ILE A 6 -23.42 -38.52 7.64
C ILE A 6 -23.76 -37.07 7.33
N SER A 7 -23.54 -36.17 8.30
CA SER A 7 -23.66 -34.73 8.07
C SER A 7 -22.55 -34.24 7.14
N SER A 8 -22.88 -33.33 6.24
CA SER A 8 -21.92 -32.71 5.33
C SER A 8 -20.70 -32.17 6.09
N GLN A 9 -19.49 -32.59 5.71
CA GLN A 9 -18.23 -32.13 6.30
C GLN A 9 -17.66 -30.88 5.60
N THR A 10 -18.31 -30.40 4.55
CA THR A 10 -17.94 -29.13 3.92
C THR A 10 -18.29 -27.99 4.86
N SER A 11 -17.28 -27.31 5.39
CA SER A 11 -17.46 -26.04 6.11
C SER A 11 -18.16 -25.04 5.20
N ASN A 12 -19.23 -24.40 5.67
CA ASN A 12 -20.01 -23.39 4.92
C ASN A 12 -19.16 -22.32 4.22
N ARG A 13 -17.95 -22.04 4.73
CA ARG A 13 -17.00 -21.09 4.14
C ARG A 13 -16.51 -21.43 2.72
N LEU A 14 -16.49 -22.71 2.32
CA LEU A 14 -15.85 -23.11 1.05
C LEU A 14 -16.65 -22.67 -0.20
N ASN A 15 -17.95 -22.38 -0.06
CA ASN A 15 -18.85 -21.99 -1.15
C ASN A 15 -19.44 -20.57 -0.98
N GLN A 16 -18.88 -19.74 -0.10
CA GLN A 16 -19.35 -18.37 0.09
C GLN A 16 -18.73 -17.45 -0.97
N HIS A 17 -19.56 -16.93 -1.87
CA HIS A 17 -19.21 -15.76 -2.67
C HIS A 17 -18.88 -14.59 -1.72
N PRO A 18 -17.88 -13.75 -2.01
CA PRO A 18 -17.57 -12.59 -1.18
C PRO A 18 -18.83 -11.77 -0.93
N THR A 19 -19.11 -11.49 0.33
CA THR A 19 -20.24 -10.63 0.70
C THR A 19 -19.82 -9.18 0.51
N ALA A 20 -20.77 -8.26 0.32
CA ALA A 20 -20.49 -6.82 0.23
C ALA A 20 -19.68 -6.29 1.45
N ALA A 21 -19.82 -6.90 2.62
CA ALA A 21 -19.03 -6.61 3.80
C ALA A 21 -17.56 -7.03 3.67
N ASP A 22 -17.26 -8.13 2.96
CA ASP A 22 -15.89 -8.59 2.70
C ASP A 22 -15.17 -7.68 1.69
N LEU A 23 -15.95 -6.97 0.86
CA LEU A 23 -15.45 -6.03 -0.14
C LEU A 23 -15.41 -4.59 0.38
N HIS A 24 -15.95 -4.34 1.58
CA HIS A 24 -16.01 -3.00 2.14
C HIS A 24 -14.66 -2.60 2.73
N VAL A 25 -13.88 -1.89 1.94
CA VAL A 25 -12.65 -1.25 2.41
C VAL A 25 -13.00 0.09 3.05
N SER A 26 -12.53 0.30 4.27
CA SER A 26 -12.72 1.58 4.96
C SER A 26 -11.95 2.70 4.25
N THR A 27 -12.59 3.85 4.03
CA THR A 27 -11.94 5.05 3.49
C THR A 27 -10.70 5.46 4.30
N LEU A 28 -10.72 5.24 5.63
CA LEU A 28 -9.55 5.53 6.48
C LEU A 28 -8.37 4.60 6.20
N GLU A 29 -8.62 3.33 5.89
CA GLU A 29 -7.56 2.39 5.53
C GLU A 29 -6.95 2.73 4.18
N ILE A 30 -7.79 3.17 3.23
CA ILE A 30 -7.33 3.70 1.93
C ILE A 30 -6.43 4.92 2.16
N ILE A 31 -6.89 5.90 2.94
CA ILE A 31 -6.10 7.12 3.22
C ILE A 31 -4.78 6.76 3.91
N LYS A 32 -4.81 5.86 4.91
CA LYS A 32 -3.62 5.43 5.64
C LYS A 32 -2.60 4.74 4.72
N ALA A 33 -3.06 3.88 3.82
CA ALA A 33 -2.20 3.21 2.84
C ALA A 33 -1.54 4.23 1.90
N ASN A 34 -2.34 5.14 1.33
CA ASN A 34 -1.84 6.19 0.44
C ASN A 34 -0.85 7.13 1.15
N LEU A 35 -1.13 7.53 2.40
CA LEU A 35 -0.21 8.37 3.17
C LEU A 35 1.11 7.65 3.45
N LYS A 36 1.06 6.36 3.82
CA LYS A 36 2.26 5.55 4.02
C LYS A 36 3.10 5.47 2.74
N ASP A 37 2.46 5.28 1.60
CA ASP A 37 3.17 5.19 0.31
C ASP A 37 3.72 6.54 -0.14
N ALA A 38 2.99 7.64 0.06
CA ALA A 38 3.48 8.99 -0.18
C ALA A 38 4.71 9.33 0.67
N LEU A 39 4.71 8.94 1.95
CA LEU A 39 5.85 9.14 2.84
C LEU A 39 7.10 8.36 2.40
N LYS A 40 6.96 7.23 1.71
CA LYS A 40 8.10 6.49 1.14
C LYS A 40 8.79 7.25 -0.01
N LEU A 41 8.11 8.20 -0.64
CA LEU A 41 8.68 9.03 -1.71
C LEU A 41 9.51 10.20 -1.14
N PHE A 42 9.29 10.56 0.12
CA PHE A 42 9.97 11.69 0.75
C PHE A 42 11.50 11.60 0.76
N PRO A 43 12.13 10.42 1.03
CA PRO A 43 13.58 10.27 0.93
C PRO A 43 14.11 10.55 -0.48
N ILE A 44 13.38 10.14 -1.52
CA ILE A 44 13.78 10.37 -2.93
C ILE A 44 13.76 11.87 -3.22
N LEU A 45 12.69 12.56 -2.81
CA LEU A 45 12.57 14.01 -2.97
C LEU A 45 13.72 14.75 -2.25
N LEU A 46 14.07 14.33 -1.04
CA LEU A 46 15.19 14.90 -0.29
C LEU A 46 16.53 14.71 -1.02
N VAL A 47 16.80 13.52 -1.54
CA VAL A 47 18.03 13.24 -2.29
C VAL A 47 18.10 14.09 -3.55
N VAL A 48 17.01 14.19 -4.31
CA VAL A 48 16.95 15.02 -5.52
C VAL A 48 17.20 16.49 -5.18
N LEU A 49 16.56 17.00 -4.12
CA LEU A 49 16.76 18.38 -3.66
C LEU A 49 18.21 18.64 -3.24
N LEU A 50 18.83 17.72 -2.51
CA LEU A 50 20.23 17.82 -2.09
C LEU A 50 21.18 17.82 -3.29
N LEU A 51 20.99 16.89 -4.24
CA LEU A 51 21.79 16.84 -5.47
C LEU A 51 21.66 18.13 -6.28
N TRP A 52 20.43 18.64 -6.42
CA TRP A 52 20.18 19.91 -7.08
C TRP A 52 20.88 21.07 -6.37
N ALA A 53 20.81 21.14 -5.04
CA ALA A 53 21.46 22.19 -4.26
C ALA A 53 22.99 22.13 -4.39
N VAL A 54 23.58 20.93 -4.33
CA VAL A 54 25.02 20.72 -4.54
C VAL A 54 25.43 21.17 -5.94
N LEU A 55 24.69 20.74 -6.96
CA LEU A 55 24.96 21.14 -8.34
C LEU A 55 24.89 22.65 -8.51
N THR A 56 23.85 23.28 -7.94
CA THR A 56 23.65 24.73 -8.00
C THR A 56 24.81 25.45 -7.33
N PHE A 57 25.24 24.99 -6.15
CA PHE A 57 26.39 25.55 -5.44
C PHE A 57 27.68 25.43 -6.25
N VAL A 58 27.94 24.27 -6.86
CA VAL A 58 29.13 24.06 -7.72
C VAL A 58 29.11 25.00 -8.92
N VAL A 59 27.99 25.07 -9.65
CA VAL A 59 27.85 25.95 -10.81
C VAL A 59 28.04 27.41 -10.40
N PHE A 60 27.33 27.87 -9.37
CA PHE A 60 27.44 29.24 -8.87
C PHE A 60 28.89 29.58 -8.45
N GLY A 61 29.56 28.68 -7.73
CA GLY A 61 30.95 28.85 -7.33
C GLY A 61 31.94 28.87 -8.50
N MET A 62 31.68 28.12 -9.57
CA MET A 62 32.53 28.11 -10.76
C MET A 62 32.40 29.39 -11.59
N PHE A 63 31.23 30.01 -11.61
CA PHE A 63 30.95 31.20 -12.44
C PHE A 63 30.96 32.51 -11.65
N GLY A 64 31.45 32.49 -10.40
CA GLY A 64 31.72 33.71 -9.61
C GLY A 64 30.52 34.34 -8.90
N GLY A 65 29.34 33.74 -9.05
CA GLY A 65 28.07 34.24 -8.51
C GLY A 65 27.41 35.33 -9.33
#